data_AF-A0A3G8JSM6-F1
#
_entry.id   AF-A0A3G8JSM6-F1
#
_cell.length_a   1.000
_cell.length_b   1.000
_cell.length_c   1.000
_cell.angle_alpha   90.00
_cell.angle_beta   90.00
_cell.angle_gamma   90.00
#
_symmetry.space_group_name_H-M   'P 1'
#
loop_
_entity.id
_entity.type
_entity.pdbx_description
1 polymer ?
#
loop_
_entity_poly.entity_id
_entity_poly.type
_entity_poly.pdbx_seq_one_letter_code
_entity_poly.pdbx_strand_id
1 'polypeptide(L)'
;MTDFEVDPAELIAARARITSWHGDCADQFSRFGSAVGDSISSGWAGSSGQSMAKLASRWEREHQRLADRVHRHTEELRIAHETFVQVELENAEDLRPSASDRSLRLD
;
A
#
# COMPACT_ATOMS: atom_id res chain seq x y z
N MET A 1 -12.74 -18.40 21.22
CA MET A 1 -11.65 -17.48 20.84
C MET A 1 -11.42 -17.75 19.38
N THR A 2 -11.84 -16.86 18.48
CA THR A 2 -11.64 -17.05 17.04
C THR A 2 -10.19 -16.73 16.72
N ASP A 3 -9.40 -17.76 16.42
CA ASP A 3 -8.09 -17.56 15.81
C ASP A 3 -8.32 -16.82 14.49
N PHE A 4 -7.81 -15.60 14.41
CA PHE A 4 -7.68 -14.93 13.13
C PHE A 4 -6.51 -15.60 12.40
N GLU A 5 -6.81 -16.61 11.59
CA GLU A 5 -5.87 -17.11 10.59
C GLU A 5 -5.63 -16.00 9.57
N VAL A 6 -4.56 -15.22 9.78
CA VAL A 6 -4.07 -14.27 8.79
C VAL A 6 -3.04 -15.00 7.95
N ASP A 7 -3.39 -15.34 6.71
CA ASP A 7 -2.46 -15.96 5.76
C ASP A 7 -1.48 -14.89 5.21
N PRO A 8 -0.16 -15.06 5.40
CA PRO A 8 0.86 -14.16 4.85
C PRO A 8 0.79 -14.00 3.33
N ALA A 9 0.39 -15.05 2.60
CA ALA A 9 0.22 -14.99 1.15
C ALA A 9 -0.95 -14.07 0.77
N GLU A 10 -2.05 -14.09 1.55
CA GLU A 10 -3.17 -13.18 1.37
C GLU A 10 -2.79 -11.73 1.67
N LEU A 11 -1.93 -11.47 2.68
CA LEU A 11 -1.41 -10.12 2.95
C LEU A 11 -0.58 -9.58 1.77
N ILE A 12 0.30 -10.41 1.18
CA ILE A 12 1.07 -10.01 -0.01
C ILE A 12 0.13 -9.73 -1.19
N ALA A 13 -0.86 -10.61 -1.42
CA ALA A 13 -1.82 -10.44 -2.49
C ALA A 13 -2.67 -9.16 -2.30
N ALA A 14 -3.10 -8.87 -1.08
CA ALA A 14 -3.82 -7.65 -0.74
C ALA A 14 -2.96 -6.40 -0.99
N ARG A 15 -1.70 -6.41 -0.56
CA ARG A 15 -0.72 -5.35 -0.82
C ARG A 15 -0.56 -5.09 -2.32
N ALA A 16 -0.39 -6.15 -3.12
CA ALA A 16 -0.22 -6.04 -4.57
C ALA A 16 -1.47 -5.44 -5.26
N ARG A 17 -2.67 -5.90 -4.86
CA ARG A 17 -3.95 -5.37 -5.39
C ARG A 17 -4.14 -3.89 -5.06
N ILE A 18 -3.87 -3.50 -3.81
CA ILE A 18 -3.98 -2.11 -3.37
C ILE A 18 -2.99 -1.22 -4.13
N THR A 19 -1.74 -1.69 -4.29
CA THR A 19 -0.71 -0.97 -5.06
C THR A 19 -1.13 -0.77 -6.51
N SER A 20 -1.60 -1.83 -7.17
CA SER A 20 -2.03 -1.78 -8.58
C SER A 20 -3.20 -0.84 -8.78
N TRP A 21 -4.26 -1.01 -7.98
CA TRP A 21 -5.45 -0.16 -8.06
C TRP A 21 -5.11 1.32 -7.85
N HIS A 22 -4.21 1.61 -6.91
CA HIS A 22 -3.76 2.97 -6.68
C HIS A 22 -2.92 3.53 -7.83
N GLY A 23 -2.07 2.72 -8.47
CA GLY A 23 -1.36 3.08 -9.69
C GLY A 23 -2.33 3.46 -10.81
N ASP A 24 -3.35 2.63 -11.04
CA ASP A 24 -4.38 2.87 -12.05
C ASP A 24 -5.18 4.16 -11.76
N CYS A 25 -5.47 4.43 -10.48
CA CYS A 25 -6.06 5.69 -10.07
C CYS A 25 -5.14 6.86 -10.39
N ALA A 26 -3.88 6.82 -9.94
CA ALA A 26 -2.92 7.90 -10.16
C ALA A 26 -2.75 8.28 -11.63
N ASP A 27 -2.73 7.28 -12.53
CA ASP A 27 -2.68 7.48 -13.97
C ASP A 27 -3.93 8.20 -14.50
N GLN A 28 -5.13 7.81 -14.05
CA GLN A 28 -6.37 8.50 -14.43
C GLN A 28 -6.39 9.95 -13.91
N PHE A 29 -5.90 10.18 -12.69
CA PHE A 29 -5.80 11.51 -12.10
C PHE A 29 -4.83 12.41 -12.87
N SER A 30 -3.66 11.88 -13.26
CA SER A 30 -2.70 12.60 -14.09
C SER A 30 -3.31 13.02 -15.43
N ARG A 31 -4.00 12.11 -16.12
CA ARG A 31 -4.69 12.39 -17.39
C ARG A 31 -5.75 13.49 -17.25
N PHE A 32 -6.55 13.45 -16.18
CA PHE A 32 -7.55 14.48 -15.92
C PHE A 32 -6.92 15.83 -15.60
N GLY A 33 -5.84 15.84 -14.81
CA GLY A 33 -5.07 17.05 -14.50
C GLY A 33 -4.53 17.74 -15.77
N SER A 34 -3.93 16.96 -16.68
CA SER A 34 -3.47 17.48 -17.98
C SER A 34 -4.62 18.04 -18.80
N ALA A 35 -5.75 17.34 -18.92
CA ALA A 35 -6.91 17.82 -19.69
C ALA A 35 -7.50 19.13 -19.15
N VAL A 36 -7.52 19.30 -17.82
CA VAL A 36 -7.94 20.56 -17.17
C VAL A 36 -6.92 21.67 -17.40
N GLY A 37 -5.63 21.37 -17.28
CA GLY A 37 -4.55 22.32 -17.58
C GLY A 37 -4.61 22.83 -19.02
N ASP A 38 -4.78 21.92 -19.97
CA ASP A 38 -4.94 22.22 -21.38
C ASP A 38 -6.18 23.09 -21.62
N SER A 39 -7.32 22.77 -20.98
CA SER A 39 -8.56 23.54 -21.11
C SER A 39 -8.47 24.96 -20.52
N ILE A 40 -7.73 25.13 -19.42
CA ILE A 40 -7.42 26.46 -18.86
C ILE A 40 -6.59 27.26 -19.86
N SER A 41 -5.59 26.64 -20.49
CA SER A 41 -4.73 27.29 -21.48
C SER A 41 -5.45 27.61 -22.81
N SER A 42 -6.48 26.84 -23.16
CA SER A 42 -7.11 26.88 -24.49
C SER A 42 -8.39 27.72 -24.60
N GLY A 43 -8.95 28.25 -23.51
CA GLY A 43 -10.16 29.08 -23.66
C GLY A 43 -10.84 29.61 -22.40
N TRP A 44 -10.44 29.21 -21.19
CA TRP A 44 -11.09 29.68 -19.97
C TRP A 44 -10.43 30.98 -19.50
N ALA A 45 -10.96 32.12 -19.94
CA ALA A 45 -10.47 33.44 -19.56
C ALA A 45 -11.18 34.04 -18.34
N GLY A 46 -10.47 34.88 -17.59
CA GLY A 46 -11.03 35.64 -16.47
C GLY A 46 -11.36 34.78 -15.24
N SER A 47 -12.50 35.07 -14.60
CA SER A 47 -12.91 34.44 -13.33
C SER A 47 -13.18 32.94 -13.45
N SER A 48 -13.58 32.46 -14.63
CA SER A 48 -13.83 31.04 -14.91
C SER A 48 -12.53 30.23 -14.88
N GLY A 49 -11.48 30.71 -15.56
CA GLY A 49 -10.14 30.11 -15.53
C GLY A 49 -9.54 30.12 -14.12
N GLN A 50 -9.71 31.20 -13.36
CA GLN A 50 -9.27 31.26 -11.97
C GLN A 50 -10.00 30.26 -11.06
N SER A 51 -11.30 30.05 -11.29
CA SER A 51 -12.10 29.09 -10.52
C SER A 51 -11.69 27.65 -10.84
N MET A 52 -11.40 27.35 -12.11
CA MET A 52 -10.88 26.03 -12.48
C MET A 52 -9.47 25.78 -11.98
N ALA A 53 -8.58 26.76 -12.05
CA ALA A 53 -7.25 26.62 -11.50
C ALA A 53 -7.34 26.27 -10.00
N LYS A 54 -8.21 26.94 -9.24
CA LYS A 54 -8.47 26.62 -7.84
C LYS A 54 -9.04 25.21 -7.65
N LEU A 55 -9.99 24.79 -8.49
CA LEU A 55 -10.57 23.46 -8.43
C LEU A 55 -9.52 22.37 -8.72
N ALA A 56 -8.71 22.56 -9.77
CA ALA A 56 -7.62 21.67 -10.15
C ALA A 56 -6.59 21.55 -9.02
N SER A 57 -6.14 22.66 -8.45
CA SER A 57 -5.19 22.64 -7.32
C SER A 57 -5.78 22.05 -6.04
N ARG A 58 -7.09 22.12 -5.83
CA ARG A 58 -7.75 21.43 -4.72
C ARG A 58 -7.80 19.93 -4.98
N TRP A 59 -8.21 19.55 -6.18
CA TRP A 59 -8.31 18.16 -6.61
C TRP A 59 -6.95 17.44 -6.54
N GLU A 60 -5.88 18.05 -7.06
CA GLU A 60 -4.53 17.52 -6.99
C GLU A 60 -4.06 17.30 -5.55
N ARG A 61 -4.37 18.24 -4.65
CA ARG A 61 -4.02 18.14 -3.23
C ARG A 61 -4.73 16.98 -2.52
N GLU A 62 -6.03 16.82 -2.77
CA GLU A 62 -6.77 15.71 -2.16
C GLU A 62 -6.35 14.36 -2.75
N HIS A 63 -6.02 14.30 -4.04
CA HIS A 63 -5.44 13.11 -4.65
C HIS A 63 -4.10 12.75 -4.02
N GLN A 64 -3.18 13.72 -3.86
CA GLN A 64 -1.90 13.47 -3.22
C GLN A 64 -2.06 12.94 -1.79
N ARG A 65 -3.01 13.50 -1.03
CA ARG A 65 -3.33 12.99 0.32
C ARG A 65 -3.83 11.56 0.30
N LEU A 66 -4.66 11.20 -0.67
CA LEU A 66 -5.12 9.82 -0.83
C LEU A 66 -3.94 8.90 -1.17
N ALA A 67 -3.07 9.33 -2.08
CA ALA A 67 -1.87 8.59 -2.47
C ALA A 67 -0.94 8.32 -1.29
N ASP A 68 -0.66 9.34 -0.48
CA ASP A 68 0.17 9.19 0.70
C ASP A 68 -0.44 8.21 1.72
N ARG A 69 -1.77 8.23 1.87
CA ARG A 69 -2.49 7.30 2.76
C ARG A 69 -2.43 5.86 2.25
N VAL A 70 -2.64 5.65 0.96
CA VAL A 70 -2.59 4.31 0.37
C VAL A 70 -1.16 3.76 0.39
N HIS A 71 -0.18 4.60 0.09
CA HIS A 71 1.24 4.23 0.21
C HIS A 71 1.58 3.79 1.63
N ARG A 72 1.19 4.58 2.65
CA ARG A 72 1.40 4.22 4.06
C ARG A 72 0.74 2.90 4.43
N HIS A 73 -0.52 2.70 4.03
CA HIS A 73 -1.23 1.45 4.35
C HIS A 73 -0.59 0.23 3.69
N THR A 74 -0.14 0.39 2.43
CA THR A 74 0.58 -0.66 1.69
C THR A 74 1.91 -1.01 2.37
N GLU A 75 2.59 -0.03 2.93
CA GLU A 75 3.83 -0.20 3.67
C GLU A 75 3.60 -0.87 5.03
N GLU A 76 2.53 -0.52 5.75
CA GLU A 76 2.12 -1.20 6.99
C GLU A 76 1.82 -2.69 6.74
N LEU A 77 1.18 -3.04 5.62
CA LEU A 77 0.97 -4.43 5.21
C LEU A 77 2.28 -5.16 4.93
N ARG A 78 3.29 -4.50 4.34
CA ARG A 78 4.62 -5.07 4.13
C ARG A 78 5.31 -5.38 5.46
N ILE A 79 5.29 -4.41 6.38
CA ILE A 79 5.89 -4.56 7.72
C ILE A 79 5.21 -5.69 8.49
N ALA A 80 3.87 -5.78 8.43
CA ALA A 80 3.12 -6.85 9.09
C ALA A 80 3.51 -8.23 8.54
N HIS A 81 3.63 -8.35 7.21
CA HIS A 81 4.10 -9.59 6.57
C HIS A 81 5.51 -9.99 7.02
N GLU A 82 6.46 -9.06 7.01
CA GLU A 82 7.84 -9.33 7.43
C GLU A 82 7.94 -9.72 8.91
N THR A 83 7.17 -9.04 9.76
CA THR A 83 7.11 -9.36 11.19
C THR A 83 6.56 -10.77 11.42
N PHE A 84 5.50 -11.15 10.68
CA PHE A 84 4.95 -12.49 10.78
C PHE A 84 5.96 -13.57 10.37
N VAL A 85 6.63 -13.38 9.22
CA VAL A 85 7.66 -14.32 8.74
C VAL A 85 8.80 -14.47 9.75
N GLN A 86 9.23 -13.37 10.36
CA GLN A 86 10.27 -13.40 11.38
C GLN A 86 9.84 -14.20 12.62
N VAL A 87 8.63 -13.97 13.12
CA VAL A 87 8.07 -14.71 14.27
C VAL A 87 7.94 -16.20 13.97
N GLU A 88 7.51 -16.58 12.76
CA GLU A 88 7.44 -17.98 12.36
C GLU A 88 8.82 -18.65 12.28
N LEU A 89 9.85 -17.93 11.83
CA LEU A 89 11.23 -18.44 11.82
C LEU A 89 11.77 -18.65 13.24
N GLU A 90 11.53 -17.70 14.14
CA GLU A 90 11.91 -17.80 15.56
C GLU A 90 11.20 -18.97 16.24
N ASN A 91 9.89 -19.11 16.07
CA ASN A 91 9.11 -20.23 16.59
C ASN A 91 9.62 -21.58 16.04
N ALA A 92 9.94 -21.64 14.75
CA ALA A 92 10.47 -22.85 14.14
C ALA A 92 11.87 -23.21 14.67
N GLU A 93 12.69 -22.23 15.03
CA GLU A 93 13.98 -22.43 15.69
C GLU A 93 13.82 -22.91 17.13
N ASP A 94 12.91 -22.34 17.92
CA ASP A 94 12.63 -22.76 19.29
C ASP A 94 12.05 -24.18 19.38
N LEU A 95 11.29 -24.60 18.36
CA LEU A 95 10.74 -25.95 18.26
C LEU A 95 11.74 -26.98 17.72
N ARG A 96 12.94 -26.57 17.25
CA ARG A 96 13.96 -27.53 16.84
C ARG A 96 14.48 -28.26 18.08
N PRO A 97 14.43 -29.61 18.12
CA PRO A 97 14.97 -30.35 19.24
C PRO A 97 16.46 -30.04 19.40
N SER A 98 16.82 -29.60 20.60
CA SER A 98 18.21 -29.32 20.99
C SER A 98 19.10 -30.52 20.65
N ALA A 99 20.32 -30.27 20.16
CA ALA A 99 21.31 -31.31 19.89
C ALA A 99 21.58 -32.21 21.13
N SER A 100 21.34 -31.70 22.34
CA SER A 100 21.42 -32.47 23.59
C SER A 100 20.32 -33.54 23.72
N ASP A 101 19.16 -33.35 23.09
CA ASP A 101 18.01 -34.27 23.15
C ASP A 101 18.18 -35.48 22.22
N ARG A 102 19.04 -35.36 21.19
CA ARG A 102 19.42 -36.50 20.31
C ARG A 102 20.46 -37.42 20.93
N SER A 103 21.27 -36.93 21.87
CA SER A 103 22.30 -37.74 22.53
C SER A 103 21.74 -38.68 23.61
N LEU A 104 20.52 -38.44 24.10
CA LEU A 104 19.88 -39.21 25.17
C LEU A 104 19.00 -40.38 24.67
N ARG A 105 18.96 -40.64 23.36
CA ARG A 105 18.13 -41.70 22.74
C ARG A 105 18.93 -42.82 22.06
N LEU A 106 20.25 -42.87 22.24
CA LEU A 106 21.12 -43.85 21.60
C LEU A 106 21.78 -44.86 22.56
N ASP A 107 21.29 -44.97 23.80
CA ASP A 107 21.72 -46.01 24.75
C ASP A 107 20.68 -47.14 24.86
#